data_AF-A0A529X4V7-F1
#
_entry.id   AF-A0A529X4V7-F1
#
_cell.length_a   1.000
_cell.length_b   1.000
_cell.length_c   1.000
_cell.angle_alpha   90.00
_cell.angle_beta   90.00
_cell.angle_gamma   90.00
#
_symmetry.space_group_name_H-M   'P 1'
#
loop_
_entity.id
_entity.type
_entity.pdbx_description
1 polymer ?
#
loop_
_entity_poly.entity_id
_entity_poly.type
_entity_poly.pdbx_seq_one_letter_code
_entity_poly.pdbx_strand_id
1 'polypeptide(L)' 'LMRPGQPVDIAIDAYPEKTFHGRVDSVQAGSGTAFSLLPAENATGNFVKVVQRVPVKIVFDQPPGVYLGPGM' A
#
# COMPACT_ATOMS: atom_id res chain seq x y z
N LEU A 1 11.29 9.71 5.97
CA LEU A 1 11.20 8.61 4.98
C LEU A 1 10.56 7.41 5.64
N MET A 2 9.53 6.84 5.03
CA MET A 2 8.90 5.60 5.49
C MET A 2 9.89 4.44 5.34
N ARG A 3 9.91 3.52 6.31
CA ARG A 3 10.85 2.38 6.33
C ARG A 3 10.25 1.15 7.02
N PRO A 4 10.73 -0.06 6.70
CA PRO A 4 10.41 -1.27 7.47
C PRO A 4 10.63 -1.08 8.97
N GLY A 5 9.76 -1.69 9.78
CA GLY A 5 9.74 -1.59 11.24
C GLY A 5 9.12 -0.30 11.79
N GLN A 6 8.74 0.66 10.95
CA GLN A 6 8.08 1.87 11.43
C GLN A 6 6.65 1.54 11.93
N PRO A 7 6.26 1.99 13.14
CA PRO A 7 4.91 1.77 13.67
C PRO A 7 3.86 2.56 12.87
N VAL A 8 2.64 2.00 12.79
CA VAL A 8 1.49 2.59 12.10
C VAL A 8 0.20 2.33 12.86
N ASP A 9 -0.74 3.26 12.74
CA ASP A 9 -2.13 3.08 13.18
C ASP A 9 -2.99 2.69 11.99
N ILE A 10 -3.88 1.72 12.20
CA ILE A 10 -4.77 1.15 11.20
C ILE A 10 -6.20 1.40 11.67
N ALA A 11 -6.96 2.14 10.88
CA ALA A 11 -8.40 2.31 11.04
C ALA A 11 -9.10 1.54 9.92
N ILE A 12 -10.19 0.85 10.27
CA ILE A 12 -11.00 0.08 9.31
C ILE A 12 -12.42 0.61 9.40
N ASP A 13 -12.99 1.04 8.28
CA ASP A 13 -14.30 1.71 8.23
C ASP A 13 -15.43 0.87 8.85
N ALA A 14 -15.35 -0.47 8.78
CA ALA A 14 -16.30 -1.39 9.41
C ALA A 14 -16.23 -1.39 10.95
N TYR A 15 -15.14 -0.89 11.53
CA TYR A 15 -14.88 -0.83 12.98
C TYR A 15 -14.40 0.56 13.40
N PRO A 16 -15.24 1.61 13.27
CA PRO A 16 -14.82 3.00 13.49
C PRO A 16 -14.36 3.28 14.93
N GLU A 17 -14.87 2.50 15.89
CA GLU A 17 -14.52 2.59 17.32
C GLU A 17 -13.21 1.88 17.68
N LYS A 18 -12.55 1.21 16.72
CA LYS A 18 -11.33 0.42 16.94
C LYS A 18 -10.16 1.00 16.17
N THR A 19 -9.07 1.23 16.88
CA THR A 19 -7.75 1.46 16.29
C THR A 19 -6.92 0.21 16.47
N PHE A 20 -6.30 -0.26 15.40
CA PHE A 20 -5.35 -1.36 15.44
C PHE A 20 -3.94 -0.81 15.25
N HIS A 21 -2.97 -1.49 15.84
CA HIS A 21 -1.56 -1.14 15.69
C HIS A 21 -0.84 -2.20 14.86
N GLY A 22 0.12 -1.72 14.09
CA GLY A 22 0.99 -2.56 13.31
C GLY A 22 2.28 -1.86 12.96
N ARG A 23 2.99 -2.47 12.03
CA ARG A 23 4.25 -1.94 11.52
C ARG A 23 4.37 -2.15 10.02
N VAL A 24 5.13 -1.27 9.40
CA VAL A 24 5.56 -1.44 8.02
C VAL A 24 6.44 -2.69 7.94
N ASP A 25 6.01 -3.70 7.21
CA ASP A 25 6.77 -4.92 6.96
C ASP A 25 7.77 -4.69 5.82
N SER A 26 7.27 -4.19 4.70
CA SER A 26 8.09 -3.89 3.52
C SER A 26 7.56 -2.71 2.73
N VAL A 27 8.49 -2.02 2.06
CA VAL A 27 8.22 -0.97 1.09
C VAL A 27 8.83 -1.44 -0.22
N GLN A 28 8.03 -1.54 -1.28
CA GLN A 28 8.55 -2.02 -2.55
C GLN A 28 9.50 -0.97 -3.16
N ALA A 29 10.73 -1.38 -3.49
CA ALA A 29 11.76 -0.48 -3.99
C ALA A 29 11.51 0.05 -5.43
N GLY A 30 10.55 -0.53 -6.17
CA GLY A 30 10.20 -0.12 -7.53
C GLY A 30 8.87 -0.69 -7.99
N SER A 31 8.12 0.05 -8.81
CA SER A 31 6.86 -0.41 -9.40
C SER A 31 7.12 -1.49 -10.47
N GLY A 32 6.20 -2.44 -10.67
CA GLY A 32 6.32 -3.46 -11.73
C GLY A 32 6.45 -2.87 -13.14
N THR A 33 6.03 -1.61 -13.35
CA THR A 33 6.22 -0.86 -14.60
C THR A 33 7.68 -0.53 -14.92
N ALA A 34 8.59 -0.51 -13.93
CA ALA A 34 10.02 -0.32 -14.18
C ALA A 34 10.70 -1.54 -14.84
N PHE A 35 10.01 -2.68 -14.87
CA PHE A 35 10.49 -3.94 -15.47
C PHE A 35 9.67 -4.36 -16.71
N SER A 36 8.77 -3.50 -17.21
CA SER A 36 8.08 -3.77 -18.48
C SER A 36 9.05 -3.54 -19.65
N LEU A 37 9.18 -4.54 -20.53
CA LEU A 37 9.93 -4.40 -21.78
C LEU A 37 9.34 -3.32 -22.70
N LEU A 38 8.07 -2.98 -22.49
CA LEU A 38 7.33 -1.96 -23.25
C LEU A 38 6.64 -1.01 -22.25
N PRO A 39 7.19 0.18 -21.98
CA PRO A 39 6.42 1.23 -21.33
C PRO A 39 5.27 1.67 -22.25
N ALA A 40 4.16 2.12 -21.68
CA ALA A 40 3.02 2.59 -22.47
C ALA A 40 3.43 3.82 -23.30
N GLU A 41 3.60 3.64 -24.60
CA GLU A 41 3.91 4.72 -25.54
C GLU A 41 2.59 5.39 -25.96
N ASN A 42 2.24 6.49 -25.30
CA ASN A 42 1.10 7.32 -25.67
C ASN A 42 1.46 8.21 -26.87
N ALA A 43 1.32 7.69 -28.09
CA ALA A 43 1.69 8.37 -29.35
C ALA A 43 0.68 9.45 -29.85
N THR A 44 -0.16 10.01 -28.98
CA THR A 44 -1.25 10.95 -29.35
C THR A 44 -1.15 12.34 -28.75
N GLY A 45 -0.04 12.70 -28.08
CA GLY A 45 0.19 14.07 -27.58
C GLY A 45 -0.68 14.49 -26.38
N ASN A 46 -1.43 13.58 -25.76
CA ASN A 46 -2.13 13.83 -24.52
C ASN A 46 -1.20 13.59 -23.32
N PHE A 47 -0.92 14.64 -22.55
CA PHE A 47 -0.24 14.52 -21.25
C PHE A 47 -1.22 13.95 -20.22
N VAL A 48 -1.16 12.64 -19.98
CA VAL A 48 -1.82 12.01 -18.84
C VAL A 48 -0.82 11.96 -17.68
N LYS A 49 -1.07 12.73 -16.62
CA LYS A 49 -0.29 12.63 -15.38
C LYS A 49 -0.57 11.28 -14.73
N VAL A 50 0.34 10.33 -14.90
CA VAL A 50 0.26 9.03 -14.24
C VAL A 50 0.79 9.16 -12.81
N VAL A 51 0.03 8.68 -11.84
CA VAL A 51 0.50 8.59 -10.45
C VAL A 51 1.35 7.33 -10.29
N GLN A 52 2.57 7.49 -9.76
CA GLN A 52 3.37 6.36 -9.32
C GLN A 52 2.95 5.97 -7.91
N ARG A 53 2.40 4.77 -7.74
CA ARG A 53 2.09 4.21 -6.42
C ARG A 53 3.25 3.32 -5.96
N VAL A 54 3.60 3.42 -4.68
CA VAL A 54 4.59 2.56 -4.03
C VAL A 54 3.85 1.59 -3.11
N PRO A 55 3.81 0.29 -3.44
CA PRO A 55 3.18 -0.70 -2.58
C PRO A 55 3.88 -0.81 -1.23
N VAL A 56 3.08 -0.90 -0.17
CA VAL A 56 3.53 -1.04 1.22
C VAL A 56 2.77 -2.20 1.82
N LYS A 57 3.50 -3.10 2.46
CA LYS A 57 2.89 -4.17 3.25
C LYS A 57 2.94 -3.78 4.72
N ILE A 58 1.79 -3.86 5.38
CA ILE A 58 1.63 -3.60 6.82
C ILE A 58 1.23 -4.92 7.47
N VAL A 59 1.81 -5.20 8.63
CA VAL A 59 1.43 -6.35 9.46
C VAL A 59 0.95 -5.85 10.82
N PHE A 60 -0.14 -6.42 11.32
CA PHE A 60 -0.62 -6.15 12.66
C PHE A 60 0.38 -6.65 13.70
N ASP A 61 0.54 -5.90 14.79
CA ASP A 61 1.41 -6.34 15.89
C ASP A 61 0.76 -7.45 16.73
N GLN A 62 -0.57 -7.49 16.75
CA GLN A 62 -1.38 -8.52 17.40
C GLN A 62 -2.55 -8.94 16.52
N PRO A 63 -3.10 -10.16 16.68
CA PRO A 63 -4.33 -10.54 16.01
C PRO A 63 -5.44 -9.53 16.32
N PRO A 64 -6.19 -9.05 15.31
CA PRO A 64 -7.12 -7.92 15.47
C PRO A 64 -8.33 -8.24 16.38
N GLY A 65 -8.52 -9.49 16.82
CA GLY A 65 -9.61 -9.88 17.71
C GLY A 65 -11.00 -9.70 17.12
N VAL A 66 -11.08 -9.43 15.81
CA VAL A 66 -12.30 -9.35 15.00
C VAL A 66 -12.08 -10.10 13.70
N TYR A 67 -13.17 -10.49 13.05
CA TYR A 67 -13.08 -11.13 11.74
C TYR A 67 -12.71 -10.08 10.69
N LEU A 68 -11.54 -10.24 10.07
CA LEU A 68 -11.12 -9.46 8.90
C LEU A 68 -11.09 -10.35 7.65
N GLY A 69 -12.02 -10.13 6.73
CA GLY A 69 -12.02 -10.70 5.39
C GLY A 69 -11.16 -9.92 4.38
N PRO A 70 -10.81 -10.53 3.23
CA PRO A 70 -10.05 -9.86 2.17
C PRO A 70 -10.81 -8.67 1.57
N GLY A 71 -10.09 -7.57 1.30
CA GLY A 71 -10.64 -6.38 0.64
C GLY A 71 -11.16 -5.29 1.58
N MET A 72 -11.11 -5.52 2.89
CA MET A 72 -11.31 -4.49 3.91
C MET A 72 -10.03 -3.72 4.21
#